data_AF-A0A921HUF3-F1
#
_entry.id   AF-A0A921HUF3-F1
#
_cell.length_a   1.000
_cell.length_b   1.000
_cell.length_c   1.000
_cell.angle_alpha   90.00
_cell.angle_beta   90.00
_cell.angle_gamma   90.00
#
_symmetry.space_group_name_H-M   'P 1'
#
loop_
_entity.id
_entity.type
_entity.pdbx_description
1 polymer ?
#
loop_
_entity_poly.entity_id
_entity_poly.type
_entity_poly.pdbx_seq_one_letter_code
_entity_poly.pdbx_strand_id
1 'polypeptide(L)'
;VTAPLMIALGYSPMAAVTLSLVADSTPASFGAVGTPLTVGLSNVSDKSDFLNNIGQRITQLDLFSGTFMPLLLVFMLIFLFGKNDEKKSKDFLALVPWTLFIGLVYSLFALIVSFLISYEFVAILAPFFTIIVAIISIKINFLLPKKILQEPWTTSTKDIKSDHSMSLLTAWSPYIVVILLLLATRTIMPLKNFLTQNINLSWNNILGFKQINSDWEFLYSPGTLLTIAAIIGLLLQVKSLKSFLPTAKKVAFSMKSTAIALIVTLIMVQIFTNSELNQSNIPSMPMYIAQVISKYLSSVWIVIAPFLGQLGSFVTGSTTVSTLTFGQIQADIATKAGVGTDLVLAAQLIGAAAGNMICVHNIVSVSSVVGLTGQEGNILRKTAVPALIYGLVVGIVGFIFTLVI
;
A
#
# COMPACT_ATOMS: atom_id res chain seq x y z
N VAL A 1 8.73 -3.79 7.80
CA VAL A 1 8.45 -4.40 9.12
C VAL A 1 8.35 -5.92 9.04
N THR A 2 7.64 -6.45 8.06
CA THR A 2 7.37 -7.88 7.87
C THR A 2 8.63 -8.73 7.61
N ALA A 3 9.59 -8.26 6.80
CA ALA A 3 10.76 -9.07 6.46
C ALA A 3 11.63 -9.48 7.66
N PRO A 4 12.02 -8.58 8.59
CA PRO A 4 12.70 -8.98 9.83
C PRO A 4 11.93 -10.00 10.68
N LEU A 5 10.59 -9.86 10.76
CA LEU A 5 9.75 -10.81 11.50
C LEU A 5 9.77 -12.19 10.86
N MET A 6 9.68 -12.26 9.53
CA MET A 6 9.79 -13.55 8.82
C MET A 6 11.17 -14.19 9.01
N ILE A 7 12.25 -13.41 9.02
CA ILE A 7 13.59 -13.95 9.33
C ILE A 7 13.65 -14.51 10.75
N ALA A 8 13.04 -13.80 11.72
CA ALA A 8 12.93 -14.29 13.09
C ALA A 8 12.06 -15.57 13.20
N LEU A 9 11.16 -15.82 12.25
CA LEU A 9 10.40 -17.07 12.15
C LEU A 9 11.13 -18.18 11.37
N GLY A 10 12.38 -17.94 10.92
CA GLY A 10 13.23 -18.95 10.27
C GLY A 10 13.24 -18.93 8.74
N TYR A 11 12.60 -17.95 8.11
CA TYR A 11 12.60 -17.79 6.65
C TYR A 11 13.94 -17.24 6.14
N SER A 12 14.30 -17.54 4.88
CA SER A 12 15.50 -16.95 4.27
C SER A 12 15.32 -15.45 4.16
N PRO A 13 16.41 -14.66 4.27
CA PRO A 13 16.36 -13.24 3.98
C PRO A 13 15.70 -12.92 2.62
N MET A 14 15.96 -13.75 1.59
CA MET A 14 15.41 -13.54 0.25
C MET A 14 13.90 -13.81 0.18
N ALA A 15 13.43 -14.91 0.79
CA ALA A 15 12.00 -15.20 0.87
C ALA A 15 11.27 -14.13 1.68
N ALA A 16 11.82 -13.77 2.84
CA ALA A 16 11.27 -12.75 3.72
C ALA A 16 11.10 -11.41 3.01
N VAL A 17 12.13 -10.93 2.30
CA VAL A 17 12.07 -9.69 1.52
C VAL A 17 11.05 -9.76 0.40
N THR A 18 11.14 -10.79 -0.44
CA THR A 18 10.30 -10.91 -1.65
C THR A 18 8.82 -10.99 -1.27
N LEU A 19 8.48 -11.84 -0.29
CA LEU A 19 7.10 -12.01 0.16
C LEU A 19 6.57 -10.77 0.88
N SER A 20 7.40 -10.09 1.66
CA SER A 20 6.98 -8.85 2.34
C SER A 20 6.67 -7.73 1.35
N LEU A 21 7.47 -7.59 0.29
CA LEU A 21 7.22 -6.57 -0.75
C LEU A 21 5.93 -6.85 -1.52
N VAL A 22 5.69 -8.11 -1.86
CA VAL A 22 4.47 -8.51 -2.59
C VAL A 22 3.23 -8.37 -1.70
N ALA A 23 3.32 -8.75 -0.43
CA ALA A 23 2.21 -8.64 0.52
C ALA A 23 1.77 -7.19 0.78
N ASP A 24 2.67 -6.22 0.62
CA ASP A 24 2.40 -4.80 0.88
C ASP A 24 1.51 -4.15 -0.20
N SER A 25 1.26 -4.79 -1.34
CA SER A 25 0.55 -4.13 -2.43
C SER A 25 -0.95 -3.92 -2.18
N THR A 26 -1.72 -4.93 -1.75
CA THR A 26 -3.17 -4.77 -1.54
C THR A 26 -3.50 -3.68 -0.49
N PRO A 27 -2.89 -3.66 0.71
CA PRO A 27 -3.20 -2.63 1.70
C PRO A 27 -2.64 -1.23 1.33
N ALA A 28 -1.62 -1.15 0.48
CA ALA A 28 -0.99 0.12 0.12
C ALA A 28 -1.90 1.07 -0.70
N SER A 29 -3.01 0.58 -1.25
CA SER A 29 -4.04 1.42 -1.88
C SER A 29 -4.69 2.40 -0.89
N PHE A 30 -4.80 2.01 0.38
CA PHE A 30 -5.34 2.85 1.45
C PHE A 30 -4.24 3.48 2.30
N GLY A 31 -3.04 2.88 2.35
CA GLY A 31 -1.88 3.43 3.05
C GLY A 31 -2.18 3.82 4.51
N ALA A 32 -1.54 4.89 4.98
CA ALA A 32 -1.80 5.41 6.32
C ALA A 32 -3.13 6.18 6.35
N VAL A 33 -4.21 5.51 6.75
CA VAL A 33 -5.52 6.14 6.97
C VAL A 33 -6.07 6.84 5.73
N GLY A 34 -5.97 6.19 4.57
CA GLY A 34 -6.50 6.72 3.32
C GLY A 34 -5.63 7.78 2.64
N THR A 35 -4.37 8.01 3.07
CA THR A 35 -3.47 9.02 2.48
C THR A 35 -3.36 8.95 0.95
N PRO A 36 -3.25 7.77 0.30
CA PRO A 36 -3.24 7.72 -1.16
C PRO A 36 -4.52 8.25 -1.82
N LEU A 37 -5.68 8.15 -1.15
CA LEU A 37 -6.92 8.75 -1.63
C LEU A 37 -6.94 10.25 -1.32
N THR A 38 -6.76 10.65 -0.06
CA THR A 38 -6.88 12.07 0.34
C THR A 38 -5.82 12.95 -0.29
N VAL A 39 -4.55 12.58 -0.18
CA VAL A 39 -3.44 13.37 -0.70
C VAL A 39 -3.17 13.03 -2.16
N GLY A 40 -3.29 11.75 -2.54
CA GLY A 40 -3.00 11.36 -3.92
C GLY A 40 -4.03 11.86 -4.92
N LEU A 41 -5.29 12.07 -4.53
CA LEU A 41 -6.34 12.60 -5.40
C LEU A 41 -6.73 14.05 -5.10
N SER A 42 -5.95 14.78 -4.28
CA SER A 42 -6.26 16.17 -3.94
C SER A 42 -6.33 17.09 -5.16
N ASN A 43 -5.54 16.77 -6.20
CA ASN A 43 -5.56 17.50 -7.47
C ASN A 43 -6.80 17.20 -8.33
N VAL A 44 -7.57 16.15 -7.99
CA VAL A 44 -8.77 15.72 -8.70
C VAL A 44 -10.03 16.17 -7.96
N SER A 45 -10.14 15.81 -6.67
CA SER A 45 -11.24 16.23 -5.81
C SER A 45 -10.97 15.92 -4.34
N ASP A 46 -11.25 16.89 -3.47
CA ASP A 46 -11.22 16.72 -2.01
C ASP A 46 -12.58 16.31 -1.42
N LYS A 47 -13.60 16.06 -2.25
CA LYS A 47 -14.94 15.72 -1.78
C LYS A 47 -14.96 14.33 -1.14
N SER A 48 -15.29 14.27 0.15
CA SER A 48 -15.35 13.03 0.92
C SER A 48 -16.18 11.93 0.27
N ASP A 49 -17.34 12.25 -0.31
CA ASP A 49 -18.21 11.26 -0.94
C ASP A 49 -17.59 10.65 -2.21
N PHE A 50 -16.86 11.46 -2.98
CA PHE A 50 -16.15 11.01 -4.17
C PHE A 50 -15.00 10.07 -3.80
N LEU A 51 -14.21 10.45 -2.78
CA LEU A 51 -13.13 9.61 -2.26
C LEU A 51 -13.66 8.31 -1.65
N ASN A 52 -14.79 8.36 -0.93
CA ASN A 52 -15.46 7.17 -0.42
C ASN A 52 -15.90 6.23 -1.53
N ASN A 53 -16.49 6.75 -2.62
CA ASN A 53 -16.87 5.94 -3.78
C ASN A 53 -15.64 5.25 -4.40
N ILE A 54 -14.55 5.99 -4.61
CA ILE A 54 -13.29 5.40 -5.11
C ILE A 54 -12.78 4.31 -4.15
N GLY A 55 -12.81 4.55 -2.83
CA GLY A 55 -12.48 3.55 -1.82
C GLY A 55 -13.32 2.28 -1.95
N GLN A 56 -14.62 2.43 -2.16
CA GLN A 56 -15.53 1.30 -2.40
C GLN A 56 -15.17 0.57 -3.69
N ARG A 57 -14.90 1.30 -4.78
CA ARG A 57 -14.43 0.70 -6.05
C ARG A 57 -13.13 -0.07 -5.89
N ILE A 58 -12.18 0.45 -5.11
CA ILE A 58 -10.93 -0.26 -4.79
C ILE A 58 -11.28 -1.61 -4.14
N THR A 59 -12.12 -1.61 -3.10
CA THR A 59 -12.49 -2.87 -2.41
C THR A 59 -13.28 -3.85 -3.28
N GLN A 60 -14.05 -3.35 -4.24
CA GLN A 60 -14.77 -4.20 -5.20
C GLN A 60 -13.82 -4.87 -6.20
N LEU A 61 -12.83 -4.13 -6.71
CA LEU A 61 -11.79 -4.70 -7.57
C LEU A 61 -10.90 -5.67 -6.78
N ASP A 62 -10.49 -5.30 -5.57
CA ASP A 62 -9.69 -6.12 -4.66
C ASP A 62 -10.44 -7.35 -4.11
N LEU A 63 -11.78 -7.41 -4.24
CA LEU A 63 -12.51 -8.65 -4.02
C LEU A 63 -12.04 -9.77 -4.95
N PHE A 64 -11.61 -9.40 -6.16
CA PHE A 64 -11.05 -10.34 -7.11
C PHE A 64 -9.52 -10.40 -6.98
N SER A 65 -8.80 -9.29 -7.10
CA SER A 65 -7.31 -9.29 -7.06
C SER A 65 -6.74 -9.61 -5.67
N GLY A 66 -7.29 -9.02 -4.61
CA GLY A 66 -6.83 -9.19 -3.23
C GLY A 66 -7.10 -10.59 -2.66
N THR A 67 -8.20 -11.24 -3.06
CA THR A 67 -8.54 -12.61 -2.62
C THR A 67 -7.46 -13.63 -3.01
N PHE A 68 -6.82 -13.45 -4.18
CA PHE A 68 -5.74 -14.33 -4.63
C PHE A 68 -4.37 -13.97 -4.04
N MET A 69 -4.23 -12.88 -3.29
CA MET A 69 -2.94 -12.43 -2.78
C MET A 69 -2.29 -13.45 -1.82
N PRO A 70 -2.97 -13.99 -0.78
CA PRO A 70 -2.37 -15.01 0.08
C PRO A 70 -1.98 -16.27 -0.69
N LEU A 71 -2.78 -16.66 -1.69
CA LEU A 71 -2.49 -17.78 -2.57
C LEU A 71 -1.21 -17.55 -3.37
N LEU A 72 -1.05 -16.36 -3.95
CA LEU A 72 0.14 -15.95 -4.69
C LEU A 72 1.39 -15.94 -3.78
N LEU A 73 1.28 -15.46 -2.54
CA LEU A 73 2.39 -15.49 -1.58
C LEU A 73 2.82 -16.92 -1.25
N VAL A 74 1.88 -17.83 -1.01
CA VAL A 74 2.19 -19.25 -0.76
C VAL A 74 2.77 -19.92 -2.01
N PHE A 75 2.25 -19.60 -3.20
CA PHE A 75 2.83 -20.05 -4.47
C PHE A 75 4.29 -19.62 -4.60
N MET A 76 4.57 -18.33 -4.40
CA MET A 76 5.94 -17.81 -4.47
C MET A 76 6.85 -18.49 -3.45
N LEU A 77 6.37 -18.68 -2.22
CA LEU A 77 7.13 -19.33 -1.17
C LEU A 77 7.50 -20.78 -1.54
N ILE A 78 6.55 -21.58 -2.05
CA ILE A 78 6.77 -22.99 -2.45
C ILE A 78 7.70 -23.10 -3.65
N PHE A 79 7.35 -22.38 -4.72
CA PHE A 79 7.96 -22.60 -6.02
C PHE A 79 9.31 -21.89 -6.14
N LEU A 80 9.48 -20.71 -5.51
CA LEU A 80 10.74 -19.96 -5.58
C LEU A 80 11.71 -20.30 -4.46
N PHE A 81 11.22 -20.71 -3.28
CA PHE A 81 12.06 -20.89 -2.08
C PHE A 81 11.95 -22.26 -1.40
N GLY A 82 10.95 -23.08 -1.74
CA GLY A 82 10.81 -24.43 -1.21
C GLY A 82 11.82 -25.42 -1.80
N LYS A 83 12.12 -26.50 -1.06
CA LYS A 83 13.00 -27.62 -1.48
C LYS A 83 12.50 -28.21 -2.80
N ASN A 84 13.39 -28.45 -3.77
CA ASN A 84 13.07 -28.99 -5.10
C ASN A 84 12.65 -30.46 -5.04
N ASP A 85 11.41 -30.70 -4.60
CA ASP A 85 10.79 -32.01 -4.49
C ASP A 85 9.54 -32.13 -5.37
N GLU A 86 9.23 -33.33 -5.84
CA GLU A 86 8.02 -33.63 -6.64
C GLU A 86 6.71 -33.34 -5.89
N LYS A 87 6.76 -33.10 -4.57
CA LYS A 87 5.60 -32.85 -3.71
C LYS A 87 5.15 -31.38 -3.70
N LYS A 88 5.92 -30.44 -4.26
CA LYS A 88 5.60 -28.99 -4.26
C LYS A 88 4.16 -28.69 -4.67
N SER A 89 3.71 -29.26 -5.79
CA SER A 89 2.36 -29.02 -6.32
C SER A 89 1.27 -29.59 -5.41
N LYS A 90 1.52 -30.74 -4.77
CA LYS A 90 0.57 -31.34 -3.82
C LYS A 90 0.47 -30.50 -2.55
N ASP A 91 1.60 -30.03 -2.04
CA ASP A 91 1.65 -29.16 -0.85
C ASP A 91 0.97 -27.81 -1.11
N PHE A 92 1.17 -27.23 -2.29
CA PHE A 92 0.47 -26.02 -2.72
C PHE A 92 -1.03 -26.23 -2.79
N LEU A 93 -1.49 -27.24 -3.53
CA LEU A 93 -2.92 -27.55 -3.70
C LEU A 93 -3.62 -27.82 -2.36
N ALA A 94 -2.91 -28.40 -1.39
CA ALA A 94 -3.44 -28.62 -0.05
C ALA A 94 -3.67 -27.33 0.75
N LEU A 95 -2.95 -26.24 0.44
CA LEU A 95 -3.08 -24.93 1.08
C LEU A 95 -4.00 -23.96 0.31
N VAL A 96 -4.36 -24.27 -0.94
CA VAL A 96 -5.26 -23.45 -1.76
C VAL A 96 -6.57 -23.12 -1.03
N PRO A 97 -7.29 -24.07 -0.39
CA PRO A 97 -8.59 -23.76 0.22
C PRO A 97 -8.47 -22.75 1.36
N TRP A 98 -7.47 -22.92 2.23
CA TRP A 98 -7.25 -22.00 3.36
C TRP A 98 -6.77 -20.63 2.92
N THR A 99 -5.86 -20.56 1.95
CA THR A 99 -5.34 -19.28 1.43
C THR A 99 -6.41 -18.46 0.72
N LEU A 100 -7.27 -19.10 -0.08
CA LEU A 100 -8.42 -18.44 -0.70
C LEU A 100 -9.45 -18.00 0.35
N PHE A 101 -9.70 -18.82 1.37
CA PHE A 101 -10.60 -18.44 2.47
C PHE A 101 -10.11 -17.19 3.19
N ILE A 102 -8.83 -17.12 3.57
CA ILE A 102 -8.27 -15.95 4.26
C ILE A 102 -8.23 -14.71 3.36
N GLY A 103 -7.90 -14.88 2.07
CA GLY A 103 -7.96 -13.78 1.10
C GLY A 103 -9.38 -13.22 0.96
N LEU A 104 -10.37 -14.10 0.86
CA LEU A 104 -11.78 -13.72 0.77
C LEU A 104 -12.26 -13.04 2.05
N VAL A 105 -11.86 -13.54 3.22
CA VAL A 105 -12.18 -12.91 4.52
C VAL A 105 -11.64 -11.48 4.57
N TYR A 106 -10.38 -11.28 4.16
CA TYR A 106 -9.79 -9.95 4.09
C TYR A 106 -10.58 -9.02 3.16
N SER A 107 -10.83 -9.45 1.93
CA SER A 107 -11.54 -8.63 0.95
C SER A 107 -12.98 -8.34 1.35
N LEU A 108 -13.68 -9.28 1.99
CA LEU A 108 -15.03 -9.04 2.54
C LEU A 108 -15.01 -8.03 3.68
N PHE A 109 -14.07 -8.15 4.64
CA PHE A 109 -13.96 -7.15 5.70
C PHE A 109 -13.57 -5.78 5.15
N ALA A 110 -12.68 -5.72 4.15
CA ALA A 110 -12.33 -4.48 3.48
C ALA A 110 -13.56 -3.81 2.85
N LEU A 111 -14.37 -4.59 2.12
CA LEU A 111 -15.62 -4.14 1.51
C LEU A 111 -16.60 -3.65 2.59
N ILE A 112 -16.86 -4.44 3.63
CA ILE A 112 -17.77 -4.06 4.72
C ILE A 112 -17.32 -2.75 5.38
N VAL A 113 -16.04 -2.61 5.69
CA VAL A 113 -15.49 -1.40 6.33
C VAL A 113 -15.60 -0.19 5.40
N SER A 114 -15.31 -0.35 4.11
CA SER A 114 -15.40 0.75 3.14
C SER A 114 -16.84 1.21 2.88
N PHE A 115 -17.83 0.31 2.97
CA PHE A 115 -19.25 0.63 2.76
C PHE A 115 -19.94 1.14 4.02
N LEU A 116 -19.62 0.60 5.19
CA LEU A 116 -20.30 0.96 6.44
C LEU A 116 -19.63 2.08 7.23
N ILE A 117 -18.31 2.25 7.07
CA ILE A 117 -17.52 3.20 7.87
C ILE A 117 -16.88 4.25 6.96
N SER A 118 -15.75 3.92 6.31
CA SER A 118 -15.00 4.80 5.40
C SER A 118 -13.74 4.08 4.91
N TYR A 119 -13.20 4.51 3.76
CA TYR A 119 -11.93 4.04 3.21
C TYR A 119 -10.75 4.26 4.17
N GLU A 120 -10.81 5.27 5.04
CA GLU A 120 -9.76 5.60 6.01
C GLU A 120 -9.42 4.43 6.95
N PHE A 121 -10.40 3.56 7.22
CA PHE A 121 -10.27 2.48 8.20
C PHE A 121 -9.95 1.11 7.59
N VAL A 122 -9.97 0.99 6.27
CA VAL A 122 -9.83 -0.31 5.58
C VAL A 122 -8.49 -0.98 5.90
N ALA A 123 -7.38 -0.25 5.79
CA ALA A 123 -6.04 -0.76 6.10
C ALA A 123 -5.80 -1.05 7.60
N ILE A 124 -6.73 -0.69 8.49
CA ILE A 124 -6.62 -0.92 9.92
C ILE A 124 -7.53 -2.09 10.34
N LEU A 125 -8.82 -1.96 10.07
CA LEU A 125 -9.84 -2.88 10.57
C LEU A 125 -9.85 -4.19 9.79
N ALA A 126 -9.69 -4.16 8.46
CA ALA A 126 -9.75 -5.40 7.67
C ALA A 126 -8.62 -6.38 8.03
N PRO A 127 -7.33 -5.98 8.10
CA PRO A 127 -6.27 -6.87 8.58
C PRO A 127 -6.49 -7.35 10.02
N PHE A 128 -6.98 -6.47 10.91
CA PHE A 128 -7.23 -6.83 12.31
C PHE A 128 -8.24 -7.98 12.45
N PHE A 129 -9.41 -7.86 11.83
CA PHE A 129 -10.40 -8.93 11.84
C PHE A 129 -9.92 -10.18 11.09
N THR A 130 -9.16 -10.00 9.99
CA THR A 130 -8.56 -11.13 9.26
C THR A 130 -7.60 -11.94 10.12
N ILE A 131 -6.76 -11.29 10.93
CA ILE A 131 -5.84 -11.98 11.86
C ILE A 131 -6.62 -12.80 12.89
N ILE A 132 -7.72 -12.26 13.44
CA ILE A 132 -8.57 -13.00 14.41
C ILE A 132 -9.14 -14.26 13.75
N VAL A 133 -9.71 -14.14 12.54
CA VAL A 133 -10.25 -15.28 11.79
C VAL A 133 -9.16 -16.27 11.41
N ALA A 134 -7.98 -15.80 11.02
CA ALA A 134 -6.83 -16.65 10.71
C ALA A 134 -6.43 -17.49 11.93
N ILE A 135 -6.26 -16.88 13.10
CA ILE A 135 -5.91 -17.58 14.35
C ILE A 135 -6.96 -18.65 14.70
N ILE A 136 -8.24 -18.30 14.62
CA ILE A 136 -9.33 -19.24 14.93
C ILE A 136 -9.32 -20.40 13.94
N SER A 137 -9.27 -20.12 12.63
CA SER A 137 -9.28 -21.13 11.57
C SER A 137 -8.11 -22.11 11.68
N ILE A 138 -6.91 -21.62 12.04
CA ILE A 138 -5.73 -22.45 12.29
C ILE A 138 -5.97 -23.34 13.53
N LYS A 139 -6.49 -22.79 14.63
CA LYS A 139 -6.71 -23.52 15.88
C LYS A 139 -7.70 -24.68 15.72
N ILE A 140 -8.72 -24.52 14.88
CA ILE A 140 -9.71 -25.57 14.60
C ILE A 140 -9.34 -26.43 13.38
N ASN A 141 -8.18 -26.19 12.77
CA ASN A 141 -7.71 -26.88 11.56
C ASN A 141 -8.70 -26.80 10.38
N PHE A 142 -9.39 -25.67 10.23
CA PHE A 142 -10.37 -25.44 9.18
C PHE A 142 -9.67 -25.20 7.84
N LEU A 143 -10.03 -25.98 6.81
CA LEU A 143 -9.48 -25.92 5.44
C LEU A 143 -7.96 -26.13 5.31
N LEU A 144 -7.30 -26.61 6.38
CA LEU A 144 -5.87 -26.90 6.41
C LEU A 144 -5.60 -28.40 6.19
N PRO A 145 -4.40 -28.76 5.68
CA PRO A 145 -4.02 -30.15 5.48
C PRO A 145 -3.91 -30.91 6.81
N LYS A 146 -4.40 -32.15 6.83
CA LYS A 146 -4.30 -33.06 7.99
C LYS A 146 -2.85 -33.43 8.34
N LYS A 147 -1.94 -33.43 7.35
CA LYS A 147 -0.51 -33.65 7.58
C LYS A 147 0.17 -32.28 7.74
N ILE A 148 0.69 -32.04 8.93
CA ILE A 148 1.54 -30.88 9.23
C ILE A 148 2.85 -31.06 8.47
N LEU A 149 3.23 -30.07 7.67
CA LEU A 149 4.54 -30.05 7.02
C LEU A 149 5.61 -29.94 8.12
N GLN A 150 6.45 -30.96 8.27
CA GLN A 150 7.40 -31.07 9.38
C GLN A 150 8.58 -30.09 9.27
N GLU A 151 8.92 -29.65 8.05
CA GLU A 151 9.91 -28.59 7.80
C GLU A 151 9.42 -27.62 6.71
N PRO A 152 8.49 -26.70 7.03
CA PRO A 152 7.90 -25.82 6.03
C PRO A 152 8.88 -24.71 5.68
N TRP A 153 9.74 -24.98 4.71
CA TRP A 153 10.55 -24.00 3.95
C TRP A 153 11.32 -22.98 4.81
N THR A 154 11.64 -23.37 6.04
CA THR A 154 12.63 -22.74 6.90
C THR A 154 13.99 -23.00 6.28
N THR A 155 14.72 -21.93 5.99
CA THR A 155 16.05 -22.02 5.34
C THR A 155 17.17 -21.67 6.31
N SER A 156 16.84 -21.26 7.53
CA SER A 156 17.83 -20.93 8.57
C SER A 156 17.47 -21.63 9.87
N THR A 157 18.12 -22.75 10.13
CA THR A 157 18.19 -23.41 11.44
C THR A 157 19.10 -22.60 12.38
N LYS A 158 18.64 -21.42 12.80
CA LYS A 158 19.19 -20.82 14.02
C LYS A 158 18.14 -20.98 15.09
N ASP A 159 18.45 -21.81 16.09
CA ASP A 159 17.74 -21.80 17.37
C ASP A 159 17.84 -20.37 17.92
N ILE A 160 16.77 -19.59 17.73
CA ILE A 160 16.65 -18.30 18.40
C ILE A 160 16.37 -18.63 19.86
N LYS A 161 17.43 -18.75 20.66
CA LYS A 161 17.31 -18.78 22.11
C LYS A 161 16.69 -17.45 22.55
N SER A 162 15.41 -17.48 22.90
CA SER A 162 14.72 -16.32 23.44
C SER A 162 15.08 -16.16 24.92
N ASP A 163 16.25 -15.58 25.21
CA ASP A 163 16.66 -15.28 26.59
C ASP A 163 15.91 -14.09 27.21
N HIS A 164 14.94 -13.51 26.50
CA HIS A 164 14.19 -12.34 26.96
C HIS A 164 12.68 -12.52 26.88
N SER A 165 12.05 -12.57 28.05
CA SER A 165 10.61 -12.56 28.26
C SER A 165 10.06 -11.14 28.19
N MET A 166 9.93 -10.59 26.98
CA MET A 166 9.02 -9.44 26.80
C MET A 166 7.59 -9.98 26.84
N SER A 167 6.71 -9.36 27.62
CA SER A 167 5.28 -9.69 27.58
C SER A 167 4.73 -9.49 26.17
N LEU A 168 3.86 -10.39 25.72
CA LEU A 168 3.20 -10.29 24.42
C LEU A 168 2.49 -8.94 24.26
N LEU A 169 1.88 -8.42 25.34
CA LEU A 169 1.22 -7.12 25.32
C LEU A 169 2.21 -5.97 25.06
N THR A 170 3.40 -6.02 25.68
CA THR A 170 4.45 -5.01 25.46
C THR A 170 5.00 -5.09 24.03
N ALA A 171 5.14 -6.29 23.48
CA ALA A 171 5.58 -6.51 22.10
C ALA A 171 4.59 -5.94 21.07
N TRP A 172 3.28 -6.07 21.32
CA TRP A 172 2.22 -5.55 20.46
C TRP A 172 1.84 -4.09 20.73
N SER A 173 2.31 -3.49 21.83
CA SER A 173 1.90 -2.15 22.27
C SER A 173 2.05 -1.05 21.20
N PRO A 174 3.09 -0.98 20.35
CA PRO A 174 3.21 0.10 19.36
C PRO A 174 2.09 0.03 18.32
N TYR A 175 1.70 -1.17 17.89
CA TYR A 175 0.60 -1.34 16.92
C TYR A 175 -0.74 -0.97 17.55
N ILE A 176 -0.97 -1.36 18.80
CA ILE A 176 -2.18 -0.99 19.54
C ILE A 176 -2.27 0.53 19.68
N VAL A 177 -1.16 1.19 20.03
CA VAL A 177 -1.11 2.66 20.14
C VAL A 177 -1.38 3.34 18.79
N VAL A 178 -0.80 2.84 17.69
CA VAL A 178 -1.10 3.36 16.34
C VAL A 178 -2.58 3.24 16.03
N ILE A 179 -3.18 2.06 16.25
CA ILE A 179 -4.60 1.82 15.99
C ILE A 179 -5.46 2.78 16.83
N LEU A 180 -5.21 2.87 18.14
CA LEU A 180 -5.99 3.72 19.03
C LEU A 180 -5.87 5.20 18.66
N LEU A 181 -4.67 5.70 18.37
CA LEU A 181 -4.46 7.11 17.98
C LEU A 181 -5.15 7.41 16.65
N LEU A 182 -5.00 6.57 15.64
CA LEU A 182 -5.62 6.80 14.34
C LEU A 182 -7.16 6.71 14.43
N LEU A 183 -7.70 5.74 15.17
CA LEU A 183 -9.14 5.64 15.39
C LEU A 183 -9.69 6.84 16.17
N ALA A 184 -9.04 7.22 17.28
CA ALA A 184 -9.48 8.33 18.12
C ALA A 184 -9.50 9.65 17.33
N THR A 185 -8.45 9.93 16.57
CA THR A 185 -8.32 11.19 15.81
C THR A 185 -9.28 11.29 14.63
N ARG A 186 -9.81 10.17 14.13
CA ARG A 186 -10.81 10.15 13.03
C ARG A 186 -12.26 10.07 13.51
N THR A 187 -12.51 9.47 14.68
CA THR A 187 -13.88 9.24 15.19
C THR A 187 -14.33 10.27 16.21
N ILE A 188 -13.41 10.82 17.02
CA ILE A 188 -13.75 11.78 18.07
C ILE A 188 -13.74 13.19 17.47
N MET A 189 -14.91 13.70 17.10
CA MET A 189 -15.05 15.00 16.42
C MET A 189 -14.36 16.18 17.15
N PRO A 190 -14.46 16.31 18.49
CA PRO A 190 -13.71 17.37 19.21
C PRO A 190 -12.19 17.25 19.04
N LEU A 191 -11.66 16.03 19.06
CA LEU A 191 -10.23 15.78 18.89
C LEU A 191 -9.80 16.06 17.45
N LYS A 192 -10.60 15.65 16.46
CA LYS A 192 -10.36 15.98 15.05
C LYS A 192 -10.26 17.49 14.85
N ASN A 193 -11.27 18.25 15.30
CA ASN A 193 -11.29 19.70 15.17
C ASN A 193 -10.09 20.35 15.87
N PHE A 194 -9.72 19.86 17.06
CA PHE A 194 -8.53 20.35 17.74
C PHE A 194 -7.26 20.13 16.91
N LEU A 195 -7.08 18.95 16.31
CA LEU A 195 -5.87 18.62 15.56
C LEU A 195 -5.80 19.28 14.17
N THR A 196 -6.94 19.59 13.55
CA THR A 196 -6.97 20.27 12.24
C THR A 196 -6.82 21.79 12.39
N GLN A 197 -7.32 22.37 13.48
CA GLN A 197 -7.27 23.81 13.71
C GLN A 197 -5.97 24.27 14.40
N ASN A 198 -5.39 23.45 15.29
CA ASN A 198 -4.18 23.82 16.00
C ASN A 198 -2.92 23.44 15.21
N ILE A 199 -2.02 24.41 15.03
CA ILE A 199 -0.80 24.26 14.22
C ILE A 199 -1.15 23.89 12.77
N ASN A 200 -2.08 24.65 12.19
CA ASN A 200 -2.35 24.59 10.77
C ASN A 200 -1.29 25.44 10.04
N LEU A 201 -0.42 24.78 9.26
CA LEU A 201 0.67 25.39 8.51
C LEU A 201 0.33 25.51 7.01
N SER A 202 -0.96 25.53 6.66
CA SER A 202 -1.42 25.59 5.27
C SER A 202 -1.01 26.89 4.60
N TRP A 203 -0.64 26.80 3.33
CA TRP A 203 -0.25 27.94 2.51
C TRP A 203 -1.34 28.24 1.50
N ASN A 204 -1.92 29.43 1.60
CA ASN A 204 -2.99 29.87 0.72
C ASN A 204 -2.52 31.00 -0.20
N ASN A 205 -3.07 31.04 -1.41
CA ASN A 205 -2.75 32.03 -2.43
C ASN A 205 -1.25 32.08 -2.76
N ILE A 206 -0.64 30.92 -3.00
CA ILE A 206 0.81 30.82 -3.23
C ILE A 206 1.19 31.70 -4.42
N LEU A 207 2.16 32.60 -4.21
CA LEU A 207 2.63 33.59 -5.21
C LEU A 207 1.51 34.49 -5.78
N GLY A 208 0.40 34.67 -5.05
CA GLY A 208 -0.73 35.50 -5.46
C GLY A 208 -1.78 34.79 -6.31
N PHE A 209 -1.61 33.50 -6.62
CA PHE A 209 -2.59 32.71 -7.36
C PHE A 209 -3.68 32.16 -6.43
N LYS A 210 -4.92 32.64 -6.58
CA LYS A 210 -6.05 32.25 -5.71
C LYS A 210 -6.40 30.77 -5.71
N GLN A 211 -6.04 30.07 -6.78
CA GLN A 211 -6.35 28.65 -6.99
C GLN A 211 -5.25 27.72 -6.46
N ILE A 212 -4.07 28.25 -6.11
CA ILE A 212 -2.93 27.44 -5.67
C ILE A 212 -2.82 27.53 -4.15
N ASN A 213 -3.30 26.49 -3.48
CA ASN A 213 -3.23 26.30 -2.03
C ASN A 213 -2.54 24.97 -1.71
N SER A 214 -2.00 24.86 -0.50
CA SER A 214 -1.39 23.63 0.02
C SER A 214 -1.78 23.46 1.48
N ASP A 215 -2.66 22.49 1.74
CA ASP A 215 -3.12 22.20 3.09
C ASP A 215 -2.07 21.43 3.91
N TRP A 216 -1.81 21.90 5.13
CA TRP A 216 -0.90 21.25 6.06
C TRP A 216 -1.39 21.31 7.50
N GLU A 217 -2.33 20.44 7.81
CA GLU A 217 -2.82 20.18 9.16
C GLU A 217 -1.80 19.32 9.92
N PHE A 218 -0.75 19.96 10.46
CA PHE A 218 0.44 19.28 10.98
C PHE A 218 0.11 18.18 12.01
N LEU A 219 -0.75 18.48 12.99
CA LEU A 219 -1.11 17.55 14.05
C LEU A 219 -2.08 16.44 13.61
N TYR A 220 -2.94 16.73 12.63
CA TYR A 220 -3.88 15.76 12.05
C TYR A 220 -3.22 14.83 11.02
N SER A 221 -2.04 15.22 10.51
CA SER A 221 -1.33 14.44 9.51
C SER A 221 -0.99 13.03 10.02
N PRO A 222 -1.21 11.97 9.22
CA PRO A 222 -0.87 10.61 9.63
C PRO A 222 0.59 10.44 10.05
N GLY A 223 1.51 11.19 9.42
CA GLY A 223 2.94 11.17 9.77
C GLY A 223 3.23 11.61 11.21
N THR A 224 2.56 12.66 11.69
CA THR A 224 2.71 13.13 13.08
C THR A 224 2.17 12.10 14.07
N LEU A 225 1.01 11.52 13.80
CA LEU A 225 0.41 10.49 14.65
C LEU A 225 1.27 9.21 14.72
N LEU A 226 1.81 8.77 13.58
CA LEU A 226 2.75 7.65 13.53
C LEU A 226 4.05 7.94 14.27
N THR A 227 4.54 9.19 14.22
CA THR A 227 5.74 9.61 14.96
C THR A 227 5.50 9.58 16.46
N ILE A 228 4.36 10.09 16.93
CA ILE A 228 3.95 10.02 18.35
C ILE A 228 3.85 8.56 18.79
N ALA A 229 3.21 7.71 17.99
CA ALA A 229 3.08 6.29 18.30
C ALA A 229 4.44 5.58 18.35
N ALA A 230 5.37 5.92 17.47
CA ALA A 230 6.73 5.38 17.47
C ALA A 230 7.52 5.82 18.72
N ILE A 231 7.38 7.07 19.17
CA ILE A 231 8.00 7.57 20.40
C ILE A 231 7.45 6.80 21.62
N ILE A 232 6.13 6.66 21.72
CA ILE A 232 5.48 5.89 22.79
C ILE A 232 5.96 4.43 22.76
N GLY A 233 5.96 3.79 21.60
CA GLY A 233 6.43 2.41 21.43
C GLY A 233 7.90 2.24 21.86
N LEU A 234 8.76 3.19 21.52
CA LEU A 234 10.15 3.20 21.94
C LEU A 234 10.29 3.33 23.47
N LEU A 235 9.52 4.20 24.12
CA LEU A 235 9.53 4.33 25.58
C LEU A 235 9.01 3.08 26.29
N LEU A 236 8.06 2.36 25.70
CA LEU A 236 7.49 1.14 26.27
C LEU A 236 8.39 -0.10 26.09
N GLN A 237 9.13 -0.19 24.99
CA GLN A 237 9.86 -1.41 24.61
C GLN A 237 11.35 -1.38 24.94
N VAL A 238 11.97 -0.20 24.98
CA VAL A 238 13.43 -0.08 25.02
C VAL A 238 13.94 0.10 26.45
N LYS A 239 14.88 -0.77 26.88
CA LYS A 239 15.56 -0.63 28.18
C LYS A 239 16.59 0.50 28.23
N SER A 240 17.16 0.90 27.08
CA SER A 240 18.16 1.97 27.00
C SER A 240 18.12 2.72 25.66
N LEU A 241 18.12 4.05 25.73
CA LEU A 241 18.08 4.93 24.55
C LEU A 241 19.44 5.11 23.84
N LYS A 242 20.52 4.46 24.32
CA LYS A 242 21.87 4.65 23.77
C LYS A 242 21.98 4.32 22.29
N SER A 243 21.23 3.33 21.80
CA SER A 243 21.23 2.92 20.38
C SER A 243 20.27 3.74 19.51
N PHE A 244 19.42 4.59 20.08
CA PHE A 244 18.40 5.32 19.33
C PHE A 244 19.03 6.30 18.34
N LEU A 245 19.87 7.22 18.82
CA LEU A 245 20.42 8.30 17.99
C LEU A 245 21.27 7.78 16.82
N PRO A 246 22.19 6.80 17.00
CA PRO A 246 22.92 6.20 15.88
C PRO A 246 22.01 5.55 14.84
N THR A 247 20.96 4.84 15.31
CA THR A 247 20.01 4.14 14.44
C THR A 247 19.14 5.13 13.66
N ALA A 248 18.58 6.13 14.35
CA ALA A 248 17.77 7.18 13.73
C ALA A 248 18.57 7.95 12.67
N LYS A 249 19.84 8.28 12.96
CA LYS A 249 20.73 8.92 11.99
C LYS A 249 20.94 8.02 10.76
N LYS A 250 21.24 6.74 10.96
CA LYS A 250 21.44 5.79 9.85
C LYS A 250 20.21 5.69 8.95
N VAL A 251 19.01 5.62 9.54
CA VAL A 251 17.73 5.57 8.79
C VAL A 251 17.44 6.89 8.08
N ALA A 252 17.66 8.04 8.72
CA ALA A 252 17.44 9.34 8.08
C ALA A 252 18.32 9.53 6.83
N PHE A 253 19.60 9.16 6.92
CA PHE A 253 20.52 9.26 5.78
C PHE A 253 20.22 8.25 4.66
N SER A 254 19.67 7.07 4.99
CA SER A 254 19.28 6.09 3.96
C SER A 254 18.08 6.56 3.12
N MET A 255 17.28 7.50 3.62
CA MET A 255 16.09 8.03 2.92
C MET A 255 16.36 9.32 2.10
N LYS A 256 17.60 9.84 2.09
CA LYS A 256 17.93 11.12 1.42
C LYS A 256 17.56 11.12 -0.06
N SER A 257 17.85 10.05 -0.78
CA SER A 257 17.55 9.95 -2.22
C SER A 257 16.04 9.96 -2.48
N THR A 258 15.27 9.22 -1.68
CA THR A 258 13.81 9.21 -1.76
C THR A 258 13.24 10.60 -1.46
N ALA A 259 13.75 11.31 -0.45
CA ALA A 259 13.29 12.66 -0.13
C ALA A 259 13.51 13.65 -1.29
N ILE A 260 14.68 13.60 -1.95
CA ILE A 260 14.97 14.45 -3.11
C ILE A 260 14.03 14.13 -4.27
N ALA A 261 13.85 12.84 -4.58
CA ALA A 261 12.93 12.40 -5.64
C ALA A 261 11.50 12.88 -5.38
N LEU A 262 11.03 12.78 -4.13
CA LEU A 262 9.71 13.28 -3.72
C LEU A 262 9.57 14.78 -3.95
N ILE A 263 10.53 15.61 -3.52
CA ILE A 263 10.49 17.06 -3.71
C ILE A 263 10.39 17.41 -5.20
N VAL A 264 11.27 16.83 -6.04
CA VAL A 264 11.27 17.09 -7.48
C VAL A 264 9.97 16.64 -8.13
N THR A 265 9.44 15.48 -7.71
CA THR A 265 8.17 14.97 -8.22
C THR A 265 7.02 15.90 -7.84
N LEU A 266 6.94 16.36 -6.60
CA LEU A 266 5.90 17.30 -6.16
C LEU A 266 5.96 18.62 -6.94
N ILE A 267 7.15 19.17 -7.19
CA ILE A 267 7.32 20.38 -8.01
C ILE A 267 6.79 20.14 -9.43
N MET A 268 7.24 19.04 -10.06
CA MET A 268 6.80 18.67 -11.41
C MET A 268 5.29 18.54 -11.48
N VAL A 269 4.68 17.81 -10.54
CA VAL A 269 3.24 17.56 -10.50
C VAL A 269 2.45 18.84 -10.30
N GLN A 270 2.90 19.74 -9.42
CA GLN A 270 2.20 21.01 -9.20
C GLN A 270 2.25 21.91 -10.44
N ILE A 271 3.38 21.96 -11.15
CA ILE A 271 3.47 22.67 -12.45
C ILE A 271 2.55 22.00 -13.48
N PHE A 272 2.51 20.67 -13.50
CA PHE A 272 1.75 19.89 -14.45
C PHE A 272 0.23 20.08 -14.27
N THR A 273 -0.28 19.93 -13.05
CA THR A 273 -1.71 20.10 -12.71
C THR A 273 -2.19 21.52 -12.93
N ASN A 274 -1.39 22.53 -12.54
CA ASN A 274 -1.79 23.94 -12.63
C ASN A 274 -1.47 24.60 -14.00
N SER A 275 -1.05 23.82 -14.99
CA SER A 275 -0.69 24.32 -16.33
C SER A 275 -1.87 24.93 -17.13
N GLU A 276 -3.11 24.75 -16.66
CA GLU A 276 -4.28 25.45 -17.21
C GLU A 276 -4.18 26.98 -17.02
N LEU A 277 -3.41 27.43 -16.02
CA LEU A 277 -3.13 28.85 -15.78
C LEU A 277 -2.09 29.36 -16.77
N ASN A 278 -2.47 29.43 -18.05
CA ASN A 278 -1.63 29.92 -19.13
C ASN A 278 -2.29 31.08 -19.89
N GLN A 279 -1.46 31.95 -20.48
CA GLN A 279 -1.94 33.12 -21.23
C GLN A 279 -2.50 32.77 -22.62
N SER A 280 -2.28 31.53 -23.08
CA SER A 280 -2.57 31.10 -24.44
C SER A 280 -3.91 30.37 -24.57
N ASN A 281 -4.68 30.24 -23.48
CA ASN A 281 -5.95 29.48 -23.40
C ASN A 281 -5.86 28.06 -23.98
N ILE A 282 -4.68 27.43 -23.86
CA ILE A 282 -4.48 26.05 -24.27
C ILE A 282 -4.89 25.10 -23.13
N PRO A 283 -5.33 23.86 -23.43
CA PRO A 283 -5.64 22.88 -22.40
C PRO A 283 -4.42 22.64 -21.51
N SER A 284 -4.68 22.32 -20.24
CA SER A 284 -3.64 21.87 -19.31
C SER A 284 -2.89 20.67 -19.90
N MET A 285 -1.64 20.49 -19.49
CA MET A 285 -0.81 19.37 -19.94
C MET A 285 -1.48 18.00 -19.65
N PRO A 286 -2.11 17.74 -18.48
CA PRO A 286 -2.92 16.55 -18.26
C PRO A 286 -4.05 16.38 -19.28
N MET A 287 -4.83 17.43 -19.51
CA MET A 287 -5.97 17.41 -20.41
C MET A 287 -5.54 17.14 -21.86
N TYR A 288 -4.43 17.73 -22.30
CA TYR A 288 -3.87 17.47 -23.63
C TYR A 288 -3.45 16.01 -23.80
N ILE A 289 -2.72 15.45 -22.83
CA ILE A 289 -2.37 14.02 -22.83
C ILE A 289 -3.64 13.18 -22.88
N ALA A 290 -4.65 13.52 -22.08
CA ALA A 290 -5.91 12.80 -22.03
C ALA A 290 -6.64 12.80 -23.37
N GLN A 291 -6.67 13.93 -24.09
CA GLN A 291 -7.26 14.02 -25.43
C GLN A 291 -6.53 13.11 -26.43
N VAL A 292 -5.20 13.13 -26.42
CA VAL A 292 -4.39 12.31 -27.32
C VAL A 292 -4.58 10.82 -27.03
N ILE A 293 -4.52 10.42 -25.76
CA ILE A 293 -4.68 9.03 -25.35
C ILE A 293 -6.11 8.54 -25.65
N SER A 294 -7.12 9.30 -25.28
CA SER A 294 -8.53 8.91 -25.46
C SER A 294 -8.90 8.73 -26.93
N LYS A 295 -8.21 9.42 -27.85
CA LYS A 295 -8.40 9.24 -29.29
C LYS A 295 -8.04 7.83 -29.77
N TYR A 296 -7.05 7.18 -29.15
CA TYR A 296 -6.53 5.89 -29.62
C TYR A 296 -6.80 4.72 -28.67
N LEU A 297 -6.95 4.99 -27.37
CA LEU A 297 -6.95 3.96 -26.32
C LEU A 297 -8.19 3.99 -25.41
N SER A 298 -9.23 4.78 -25.74
CA SER A 298 -10.44 4.90 -24.91
C SER A 298 -11.07 3.54 -24.55
N SER A 299 -11.22 2.65 -25.53
CA SER A 299 -11.88 1.35 -25.34
C SER A 299 -11.12 0.36 -24.46
N VAL A 300 -9.81 0.55 -24.31
CA VAL A 300 -8.93 -0.36 -23.55
C VAL A 300 -8.32 0.31 -22.33
N TRP A 301 -8.66 1.58 -22.07
CA TRP A 301 -7.98 2.38 -21.06
C TRP A 301 -8.07 1.77 -19.66
N ILE A 302 -9.22 1.20 -19.28
CA ILE A 302 -9.39 0.56 -17.97
C ILE A 302 -8.41 -0.61 -17.74
N VAL A 303 -8.00 -1.30 -18.82
CA VAL A 303 -6.98 -2.37 -18.75
C VAL A 303 -5.57 -1.78 -18.60
N ILE A 304 -5.32 -0.61 -19.18
CA ILE A 304 -4.02 0.08 -19.16
C ILE A 304 -3.82 0.88 -17.86
N ALA A 305 -4.90 1.42 -17.29
CA ALA A 305 -4.89 2.29 -16.13
C ALA A 305 -4.06 1.79 -14.94
N PRO A 306 -4.16 0.51 -14.49
CA PRO A 306 -3.35 0.03 -13.37
C PRO A 306 -1.85 0.00 -13.69
N PHE A 307 -1.45 -0.18 -14.95
CA PHE A 307 -0.03 -0.17 -15.32
C PHE A 307 0.57 1.23 -15.27
N LEU A 308 -0.22 2.28 -15.56
CA LEU A 308 0.24 3.66 -15.38
C LEU A 308 0.49 3.96 -13.90
N GLY A 309 -0.41 3.52 -13.02
CA GLY A 309 -0.20 3.60 -11.57
C GLY A 309 1.04 2.85 -11.12
N GLN A 310 1.21 1.62 -11.62
CA GLN A 310 2.36 0.77 -11.33
C GLN A 310 3.67 1.42 -11.76
N LEU A 311 3.71 2.06 -12.93
CA LEU A 311 4.86 2.82 -13.42
C LEU A 311 5.20 3.99 -12.49
N GLY A 312 4.19 4.76 -12.08
CA GLY A 312 4.41 5.89 -11.17
C GLY A 312 5.01 5.47 -9.84
N SER A 313 4.50 4.39 -9.24
CA SER A 313 5.06 3.86 -7.98
C SER A 313 6.38 3.12 -8.19
N PHE A 314 6.62 2.51 -9.34
CA PHE A 314 7.92 1.92 -9.68
C PHE A 314 9.05 2.96 -9.73
N VAL A 315 8.74 4.21 -10.11
CA VAL A 315 9.72 5.30 -10.12
C VAL A 315 9.80 5.98 -8.75
N THR A 316 8.66 6.29 -8.16
CA THR A 316 8.57 7.18 -6.99
C THR A 316 8.59 6.46 -5.65
N GLY A 317 8.06 5.23 -5.62
CA GLY A 317 7.99 4.44 -4.42
C GLY A 317 6.84 4.66 -3.48
N SER A 318 5.85 5.39 -3.94
CA SER A 318 4.74 5.82 -3.11
C SER A 318 3.46 5.81 -3.93
N THR A 319 2.49 5.04 -3.44
CA THR A 319 1.13 5.04 -3.99
C THR A 319 0.56 6.45 -4.05
N THR A 320 0.75 7.23 -2.98
CA THR A 320 0.28 8.62 -2.91
C THR A 320 0.90 9.49 -3.98
N VAL A 321 2.21 9.38 -4.21
CA VAL A 321 2.92 10.26 -5.15
C VAL A 321 2.64 9.86 -6.59
N SER A 322 2.57 8.56 -6.88
CA SER A 322 2.09 8.04 -8.16
C SER A 322 0.68 8.56 -8.47
N THR A 323 -0.22 8.49 -7.50
CA THR A 323 -1.60 8.95 -7.64
C THR A 323 -1.66 10.46 -7.81
N LEU A 324 -0.88 11.24 -7.05
CA LEU A 324 -0.79 12.69 -7.22
C LEU A 324 -0.31 13.05 -8.63
N THR A 325 0.61 12.27 -9.20
CA THR A 325 1.20 12.51 -10.51
C THR A 325 0.24 12.22 -11.66
N PHE A 326 -0.47 11.09 -11.59
CA PHE A 326 -1.25 10.58 -12.72
C PHE A 326 -2.77 10.64 -12.49
N GLY A 327 -3.24 10.94 -11.28
CA GLY A 327 -4.66 10.95 -10.92
C GLY A 327 -5.48 11.90 -11.79
N GLN A 328 -4.99 13.13 -12.01
CA GLN A 328 -5.69 14.08 -12.88
C GLN A 328 -5.74 13.60 -14.33
N ILE A 329 -4.64 13.07 -14.86
CA ILE A 329 -4.57 12.51 -16.22
C ILE A 329 -5.57 11.35 -16.36
N GLN A 330 -5.62 10.46 -15.38
CA GLN A 330 -6.54 9.32 -15.34
C GLN A 330 -8.00 9.77 -15.29
N ALA A 331 -8.32 10.80 -14.50
CA ALA A 331 -9.66 11.34 -14.41
C ALA A 331 -10.11 12.00 -15.71
N ASP A 332 -9.22 12.75 -16.34
CA ASP A 332 -9.48 13.41 -17.63
C ASP A 332 -9.67 12.37 -18.75
N ILE A 333 -8.85 11.30 -18.78
CA ILE A 333 -9.01 10.20 -19.74
C ILE A 333 -10.32 9.47 -19.52
N ALA A 334 -10.68 9.14 -18.26
CA ALA A 334 -11.94 8.47 -17.95
C ALA A 334 -13.14 9.29 -18.49
N THR A 335 -13.14 10.59 -18.21
CA THR A 335 -14.19 11.51 -18.67
C THR A 335 -14.25 11.59 -20.20
N LYS A 336 -13.10 11.64 -20.88
CA LYS A 336 -13.04 11.69 -22.36
C LYS A 336 -13.37 10.35 -23.03
N ALA A 337 -13.04 9.25 -22.38
CA ALA A 337 -13.35 7.90 -22.85
C ALA A 337 -14.80 7.48 -22.55
N GLY A 338 -15.53 8.23 -21.72
CA GLY A 338 -16.89 7.87 -21.29
C GLY A 338 -16.91 6.70 -20.30
N VAL A 339 -15.81 6.47 -19.59
CA VAL A 339 -15.68 5.41 -18.56
C VAL A 339 -15.80 6.04 -17.18
N GLY A 340 -16.36 5.30 -16.21
CA GLY A 340 -16.49 5.78 -14.83
C GLY A 340 -15.16 6.25 -14.22
N THR A 341 -15.11 7.53 -13.86
CA THR A 341 -13.92 8.17 -13.27
C THR A 341 -13.50 7.51 -11.96
N ASP A 342 -14.47 7.13 -11.13
CA ASP A 342 -14.27 6.38 -9.88
C ASP A 342 -13.56 5.04 -10.13
N LEU A 343 -13.97 4.31 -11.17
CA LEU A 343 -13.41 3.01 -11.52
C LEU A 343 -11.97 3.12 -12.05
N VAL A 344 -11.70 4.09 -12.92
CA VAL A 344 -10.35 4.31 -13.47
C VAL A 344 -9.38 4.78 -12.37
N LEU A 345 -9.83 5.66 -11.47
CA LEU A 345 -9.02 6.12 -10.33
C LEU A 345 -8.78 5.01 -9.30
N ALA A 346 -9.75 4.11 -9.09
CA ALA A 346 -9.54 2.92 -8.29
C ALA A 346 -8.48 1.99 -8.90
N ALA A 347 -8.55 1.74 -10.20
CA ALA A 347 -7.55 0.94 -10.91
C ALA A 347 -6.14 1.59 -10.86
N GLN A 348 -6.07 2.92 -10.99
CA GLN A 348 -4.83 3.70 -10.80
C GLN A 348 -4.23 3.49 -9.41
N LEU A 349 -5.04 3.58 -8.35
CA LEU A 349 -4.59 3.41 -6.97
C LEU A 349 -4.11 1.99 -6.68
N ILE A 350 -4.85 0.97 -7.13
CA ILE A 350 -4.46 -0.43 -6.98
C ILE A 350 -3.17 -0.72 -7.76
N GLY A 351 -3.06 -0.19 -8.98
CA GLY A 351 -1.86 -0.28 -9.81
C GLY A 351 -0.66 0.38 -9.14
N ALA A 352 -0.85 1.58 -8.59
CA ALA A 352 0.17 2.29 -7.82
C ALA A 352 0.59 1.50 -6.57
N ALA A 353 -0.34 0.85 -5.90
CA ALA A 353 -0.01 0.01 -4.76
C ALA A 353 0.80 -1.23 -5.18
N ALA A 354 0.47 -1.84 -6.33
CA ALA A 354 1.25 -2.91 -6.94
C ALA A 354 2.65 -2.48 -7.36
N GLY A 355 2.83 -1.25 -7.85
CA GLY A 355 4.14 -0.73 -8.25
C GLY A 355 5.16 -0.64 -7.11
N ASN A 356 4.70 -0.51 -5.86
CA ASN A 356 5.61 -0.46 -4.70
C ASN A 356 6.45 -1.74 -4.53
N MET A 357 5.93 -2.91 -4.95
CA MET A 357 6.64 -4.20 -4.78
C MET A 357 7.86 -4.35 -5.72
N ILE A 358 7.89 -3.59 -6.81
CA ILE A 358 8.99 -3.58 -7.80
C ILE A 358 9.85 -2.33 -7.70
N CYS A 359 9.53 -1.42 -6.78
CA CYS A 359 10.21 -0.16 -6.71
C CYS A 359 11.63 -0.29 -6.12
N VAL A 360 12.60 0.33 -6.78
CA VAL A 360 14.03 0.15 -6.44
C VAL A 360 14.35 0.67 -5.04
N HIS A 361 13.84 1.83 -4.64
CA HIS A 361 14.09 2.36 -3.29
C HIS A 361 13.47 1.47 -2.19
N ASN A 362 12.30 0.85 -2.41
CA ASN A 362 11.71 -0.10 -1.47
C ASN A 362 12.56 -1.36 -1.36
N ILE A 363 13.00 -1.90 -2.49
CA ILE A 363 13.89 -3.07 -2.56
C ILE A 363 15.21 -2.79 -1.84
N VAL A 364 15.85 -1.64 -2.10
CA VAL A 364 17.10 -1.23 -1.45
C VAL A 364 16.91 -1.03 0.06
N SER A 365 15.80 -0.40 0.45
CA SER A 365 15.49 -0.15 1.87
C SER A 365 15.40 -1.48 2.63
N VAL A 366 14.60 -2.43 2.13
CA VAL A 366 14.42 -3.71 2.82
C VAL A 366 15.65 -4.62 2.69
N SER A 367 16.37 -4.61 1.57
CA SER A 367 17.60 -5.42 1.39
C SER A 367 18.68 -5.00 2.38
N SER A 368 18.80 -3.70 2.68
CA SER A 368 19.78 -3.16 3.63
C SER A 368 19.53 -3.62 5.07
N VAL A 369 18.26 -3.85 5.45
CA VAL A 369 17.88 -4.30 6.80
C VAL A 369 18.15 -5.78 6.99
N VAL A 370 18.02 -6.58 5.94
CA VAL A 370 18.18 -8.04 6.00
C VAL A 370 19.56 -8.54 5.55
N GLY A 371 20.46 -7.65 5.17
CA GLY A 371 21.82 -7.98 4.73
C GLY A 371 21.93 -8.54 3.32
N LEU A 372 21.02 -8.18 2.42
CA LEU A 372 21.01 -8.60 1.01
C LEU A 372 21.49 -7.49 0.05
N THR A 373 22.44 -6.67 0.47
CA THR A 373 23.02 -5.59 -0.35
C THR A 373 23.58 -6.14 -1.66
N GLY A 374 23.25 -5.52 -2.80
CA GLY A 374 23.73 -5.95 -4.12
C GLY A 374 22.88 -7.05 -4.77
N GLN A 375 21.80 -7.50 -4.12
CA GLN A 375 20.85 -8.48 -4.68
C GLN A 375 19.53 -7.87 -5.14
N GLU A 376 19.48 -6.55 -5.33
CA GLU A 376 18.27 -5.80 -5.69
C GLU A 376 17.67 -6.32 -7.01
N GLY A 377 18.52 -6.59 -8.01
CA GLY A 377 18.06 -7.14 -9.30
C GLY A 377 17.45 -8.54 -9.19
N ASN A 378 17.91 -9.34 -8.22
CA ASN A 378 17.36 -10.67 -7.97
C ASN A 378 15.99 -10.61 -7.28
N ILE A 379 15.80 -9.65 -6.37
CA ILE A 379 14.51 -9.35 -5.76
C ILE A 379 13.54 -8.84 -6.82
N LEU A 380 13.95 -7.84 -7.61
CA LEU A 380 13.14 -7.25 -8.68
C LEU A 380 12.65 -8.30 -9.68
N ARG A 381 13.52 -9.21 -10.11
CA ARG A 381 13.14 -10.28 -11.05
C ARG A 381 12.04 -11.18 -10.48
N LYS A 382 12.02 -11.41 -9.16
CA LYS A 382 11.01 -12.23 -8.49
C LYS A 382 9.70 -11.49 -8.23
N THR A 383 9.75 -10.16 -8.03
CA THR A 383 8.54 -9.35 -7.76
C THR A 383 7.90 -8.77 -9.03
N ALA A 384 8.65 -8.66 -10.14
CA ALA A 384 8.17 -8.10 -11.41
C ALA A 384 6.98 -8.84 -12.00
N VAL A 385 7.05 -10.17 -12.06
CA VAL A 385 5.98 -11.01 -12.63
C VAL A 385 4.69 -10.90 -11.78
N PRO A 386 4.73 -11.08 -10.45
CA PRO A 386 3.58 -10.79 -9.58
C PRO A 386 2.95 -9.42 -9.82
N ALA A 387 3.76 -8.37 -9.93
CA ALA A 387 3.26 -7.01 -10.09
C ALA A 387 2.49 -6.84 -11.42
N LEU A 388 3.03 -7.37 -12.52
CA LEU A 388 2.37 -7.35 -13.83
C LEU A 388 1.09 -8.19 -13.86
N ILE A 389 1.09 -9.37 -13.23
CA ILE A 389 -0.12 -10.20 -13.12
C ILE A 389 -1.19 -9.47 -12.30
N TYR A 390 -0.81 -8.85 -11.19
CA TYR A 390 -1.75 -8.11 -10.34
C TYR A 390 -2.40 -6.96 -11.11
N GLY A 391 -1.61 -6.15 -11.84
CA GLY A 391 -2.13 -5.10 -12.71
C GLY A 391 -3.06 -5.61 -13.82
N LEU A 392 -2.70 -6.75 -14.43
CA LEU A 392 -3.52 -7.38 -15.48
C LEU A 392 -4.86 -7.88 -14.94
N VAL A 393 -4.87 -8.53 -13.77
CA VAL A 393 -6.12 -8.98 -13.12
C VAL A 393 -7.03 -7.81 -12.82
N VAL A 394 -6.49 -6.71 -12.26
CA VAL A 394 -7.26 -5.49 -11.99
C VAL A 394 -7.82 -4.89 -13.26
N GLY A 395 -7.03 -4.84 -14.34
CA GLY A 395 -7.47 -4.35 -15.65
C GLY A 395 -8.62 -5.18 -16.24
N ILE A 396 -8.51 -6.51 -16.18
CA ILE A 396 -9.57 -7.42 -16.66
C ILE A 396 -10.85 -7.27 -15.83
N VAL A 397 -10.72 -7.26 -14.50
CA VAL A 397 -11.89 -7.12 -13.61
C VAL A 397 -12.53 -5.74 -13.82
N GLY A 398 -11.73 -4.68 -13.94
CA GLY A 398 -12.22 -3.35 -14.26
C GLY A 398 -12.98 -3.31 -15.59
N PHE A 399 -12.45 -3.97 -16.63
CA PHE A 399 -13.15 -4.09 -17.90
C PHE A 399 -14.49 -4.81 -17.76
N ILE A 400 -14.56 -5.91 -17.00
CA ILE A 400 -15.82 -6.61 -16.73
C ILE A 400 -16.82 -5.66 -16.03
N PHE A 401 -16.36 -4.84 -15.10
CA PHE A 401 -17.22 -3.86 -14.41
C PHE A 401 -17.80 -2.81 -15.36
N THR A 402 -17.05 -2.39 -16.39
CA THR A 402 -17.57 -1.47 -17.42
C THR A 402 -18.63 -2.08 -18.34
N LEU A 403 -18.77 -3.40 -18.37
CA LEU A 403 -19.79 -4.08 -19.17
C LEU A 403 -21.09 -4.34 -18.41
N VAL A 404 -21.01 -4.37 -17.08
CA VAL A 404 -22.11 -4.75 -16.18
C VAL A 404 -22.85 -3.51 -15.63
N ILE A 405 -22.19 -2.35 -15.65
CA ILE A 405 -22.67 -1.05 -15.17
C ILE A 405 -22.73 -0.12 -16.36
#